data_AF-A0A6J8ADC2-F1
#
_entry.id   AF-A0A6J8ADC2-F1
#
_cell.length_a   1.000
_cell.length_b   1.000
_cell.length_c   1.000
_cell.angle_alpha   90.00
_cell.angle_beta   90.00
_cell.angle_gamma   90.00
#
_symmetry.space_group_name_H-M   'P 1'
#
loop_
_entity.id
_entity.type
_entity.pdbx_description
1 polymer ?
#
loop_
_entity_poly.entity_id
_entity_poly.type
_entity_poly.pdbx_seq_one_letter_code
_entity_poly.pdbx_strand_id
1 'polypeptide(L)'
;MTIQHPNPQVRDFLLFGSFTLFMQAGLSGRLKFISVLYALQLHEDCEWFLDELDEEYIKIVPAFCFCRFLANDMTNTTINMYMYNTSSSGVVTCICFLPSELIITPHGMKYEMFRHFGISLEEDVRANTYNHWHYRAVVDCNTFFFFLKYLLKKNLEKDMESNFALRDLITLVAESTNVKHFDVGCNLIASCFCSWAPSELLKYLGKSWSFLTCSWEEMICNKFSSSLYLCDLKQTQNQFNAAKWHALVLLYNTWFARKPPGINFCFKCLKMTFVKLHTCSMCHIATYCSPQCQFDNWEIHNDVCKLVRRIQ
;
A
#
# COMPACT_ATOMS: atom_id res chain seq x y z
N MET A 1 13.17 -20.46 5.32
CA MET A 1 14.31 -20.02 6.15
C MET A 1 13.78 -19.75 7.53
N THR A 2 14.01 -20.64 8.48
CA THR A 2 13.82 -20.35 9.91
C THR A 2 14.98 -19.45 10.32
N ILE A 3 14.69 -18.17 10.60
CA ILE A 3 15.69 -17.25 11.13
C ILE A 3 15.95 -17.71 12.57
N GLN A 4 17.16 -18.20 12.86
CA GLN A 4 17.54 -18.49 14.25
C GLN A 4 17.47 -17.18 15.04
N HIS A 5 16.77 -17.19 16.18
CA HIS A 5 16.71 -16.03 17.05
C HIS A 5 18.14 -15.58 17.40
N PRO A 6 18.45 -14.28 17.29
CA PRO A 6 19.77 -13.78 17.65
C PRO A 6 20.07 -14.10 19.12
N ASN A 7 21.35 -14.37 19.42
CA ASN A 7 21.84 -14.53 20.79
C ASN A 7 21.30 -13.37 21.67
N PRO A 8 20.75 -13.61 22.87
CA PRO A 8 20.23 -12.58 23.76
C PRO A 8 21.18 -11.39 23.95
N GLN A 9 22.49 -11.64 24.05
CA GLN A 9 23.49 -10.57 24.18
C GLN A 9 23.60 -9.69 22.93
N VAL A 10 23.40 -10.26 21.75
CA VAL A 10 23.36 -9.52 20.47
C VAL A 10 22.06 -8.75 20.35
N ARG A 11 20.93 -9.32 20.81
CA ARG A 11 19.66 -8.61 20.91
C ARG A 11 19.79 -7.40 21.83
N ASP A 12 20.33 -7.56 23.03
CA ASP A 12 20.47 -6.50 24.03
C ASP A 12 21.43 -5.40 23.54
N PHE A 13 22.54 -5.78 22.89
CA PHE A 13 23.48 -4.82 22.31
C PHE A 13 22.84 -4.03 21.15
N LEU A 14 22.13 -4.71 20.26
CA LEU A 14 21.40 -4.06 19.17
C LEU A 14 20.33 -3.13 19.74
N LEU A 15 19.55 -3.56 20.73
CA LEU A 15 18.50 -2.75 21.35
C LEU A 15 19.06 -1.53 22.08
N PHE A 16 20.15 -1.65 22.84
CA PHE A 16 20.68 -0.52 23.62
C PHE A 16 21.28 0.58 22.73
N GLY A 17 22.10 0.19 21.73
CA GLY A 17 22.65 1.14 20.76
C GLY A 17 21.58 1.75 19.86
N SER A 18 20.61 0.96 19.45
CA SER A 18 19.51 1.43 18.60
C SER A 18 18.46 2.26 19.35
N PHE A 19 18.28 2.06 20.65
CA PHE A 19 17.36 2.86 21.47
C PHE A 19 17.77 4.33 21.53
N THR A 20 19.06 4.62 21.70
CA THR A 20 19.54 6.01 21.70
C THR A 20 19.35 6.67 20.33
N LEU A 21 19.61 5.93 19.25
CA LEU A 21 19.35 6.39 17.88
C LEU A 21 17.85 6.56 17.61
N PHE A 22 17.00 5.71 18.18
CA PHE A 22 15.55 5.81 18.12
C PHE A 22 15.05 7.09 18.79
N MET A 23 15.51 7.37 20.02
CA MET A 23 15.14 8.57 20.76
C MET A 23 15.56 9.85 20.02
N GLN A 24 16.71 9.83 19.34
CA GLN A 24 17.21 10.95 18.54
C GLN A 24 16.59 11.04 17.14
N ALA A 25 15.95 9.97 16.66
CA ALA A 25 15.28 9.97 15.37
C ALA A 25 13.93 10.68 15.45
N GLY A 26 13.57 11.42 14.40
CA GLY A 26 12.19 11.87 14.19
C GLY A 26 11.25 10.69 13.92
N LEU A 27 9.93 10.93 13.92
CA LEU A 27 8.92 9.87 13.80
C LEU A 27 9.20 8.90 12.64
N SER A 28 9.56 9.41 11.47
CA SER A 28 9.84 8.57 10.30
C SER A 28 10.97 7.55 10.57
N GLY A 29 12.05 7.97 11.23
CA GLY A 29 13.15 7.09 11.60
C GLY A 29 12.75 6.08 12.67
N ARG A 30 11.94 6.51 13.65
CA ARG A 30 11.38 5.62 14.68
C ARG A 30 10.48 4.54 14.08
N LEU A 31 9.56 4.91 13.19
CA LEU A 31 8.68 3.97 12.49
C LEU A 31 9.45 3.01 11.58
N LYS A 32 10.52 3.47 10.91
CA LYS A 32 11.43 2.58 10.17
C LYS A 32 12.09 1.57 11.09
N PHE A 33 12.58 2.00 12.25
CA PHE A 33 13.19 1.12 13.23
C PHE A 33 12.20 0.06 13.73
N ILE A 34 10.97 0.44 14.06
CA ILE A 34 9.91 -0.51 14.44
C ILE A 34 9.63 -1.49 13.29
N SER A 35 9.66 -1.04 12.04
CA SER A 35 9.54 -1.93 10.88
C SER A 35 10.68 -2.96 10.80
N VAL A 36 11.91 -2.58 11.18
CA VAL A 36 13.03 -3.52 11.31
C VAL A 36 12.74 -4.57 12.39
N LEU A 37 12.32 -4.14 13.58
CA LEU A 37 11.95 -5.05 14.67
C LEU A 37 10.85 -6.02 14.25
N TYR A 38 9.84 -5.51 13.52
CA TYR A 38 8.74 -6.33 13.00
C TYR A 38 9.25 -7.37 11.99
N ALA A 39 10.12 -6.97 11.06
CA ALA A 39 10.73 -7.88 10.10
C ALA A 39 11.62 -8.95 10.76
N LEU A 40 12.21 -8.64 11.93
CA LEU A 40 12.98 -9.57 12.75
C LEU A 40 12.11 -10.41 13.70
N GLN A 41 10.78 -10.27 13.66
CA GLN A 41 9.82 -10.97 14.52
C GLN A 41 9.98 -10.66 16.02
N LEU A 42 10.51 -9.48 16.35
CA LEU A 42 10.62 -8.98 17.73
C LEU A 42 9.33 -8.24 18.13
N HIS A 43 8.21 -8.96 18.13
CA HIS A 43 6.87 -8.37 18.23
C HIS A 43 6.61 -7.64 19.56
N GLU A 44 7.11 -8.14 20.68
CA GLU A 44 6.96 -7.48 21.99
C GLU A 44 7.68 -6.12 22.03
N ASP A 45 8.91 -6.06 21.50
CA ASP A 45 9.67 -4.82 21.40
C ASP A 45 8.95 -3.83 20.47
N CYS A 46 8.43 -4.31 19.33
CA CYS A 46 7.63 -3.48 18.42
C CYS A 46 6.41 -2.88 19.13
N GLU A 47 5.73 -3.68 19.95
CA GLU A 47 4.52 -3.28 20.65
C GLU A 47 4.84 -2.17 21.63
N TRP A 48 5.89 -2.36 22.43
CA TRP A 48 6.36 -1.36 23.38
C TRP A 48 6.68 -0.01 22.71
N PHE A 49 7.46 -0.02 21.62
CA PHE A 49 7.78 1.21 20.89
C PHE A 49 6.58 1.85 20.20
N LEU A 50 5.63 1.06 19.68
CA LEU A 50 4.41 1.60 19.08
C LEU A 50 3.50 2.23 20.13
N ASP A 51 3.37 1.62 21.31
CA ASP A 51 2.57 2.16 22.40
C ASP A 51 3.22 3.44 22.97
N GLU A 52 4.55 3.50 23.07
CA GLU A 52 5.29 4.73 23.41
C GLU A 52 5.02 5.85 22.38
N LEU A 53 5.10 5.52 21.09
CA LEU A 53 4.75 6.47 20.02
C LEU A 53 3.28 6.90 20.09
N ASP A 54 2.34 5.99 20.39
CA ASP A 54 0.90 6.29 20.50
C ASP A 54 0.65 7.37 21.56
N GLU A 55 1.29 7.24 22.72
CA GLU A 55 1.21 8.21 23.82
C GLU A 55 1.81 9.57 23.47
N GLU A 56 2.92 9.60 22.71
CA GLU A 56 3.56 10.83 22.25
C GLU A 56 2.76 11.50 21.10
N TYR A 57 2.21 10.72 20.17
CA TYR A 57 1.63 11.22 18.92
C TYR A 57 0.14 11.57 19.00
N ILE A 58 -0.68 10.78 19.69
CA ILE A 58 -2.14 11.03 19.79
C ILE A 58 -2.42 12.42 20.39
N LYS A 59 -1.51 12.94 21.21
CA LYS A 59 -1.73 14.18 21.97
C LYS A 59 -1.18 15.45 21.32
N ILE A 60 -0.23 15.38 20.38
CA ILE A 60 0.66 16.54 20.13
C ILE A 60 0.76 16.97 18.66
N VAL A 61 0.67 16.06 17.68
CA VAL A 61 1.15 16.39 16.33
C VAL A 61 0.05 16.32 15.26
N PRO A 62 -0.48 17.46 14.78
CA PRO A 62 -1.19 17.44 13.51
C PRO A 62 -0.24 16.95 12.41
N ALA A 63 -0.59 15.86 11.74
CA ALA A 63 0.26 15.27 10.71
C ALA A 63 0.37 16.19 9.48
N PHE A 64 1.37 17.05 9.49
CA PHE A 64 1.75 17.85 8.35
C PHE A 64 2.78 17.08 7.53
N CYS A 65 2.36 16.29 6.52
CA CYS A 65 3.33 15.75 5.56
C CYS A 65 3.74 16.81 4.53
N PHE A 66 5.06 16.94 4.38
CA PHE A 66 5.75 17.86 3.48
C PHE A 66 5.34 17.72 2.00
N CYS A 67 4.89 16.53 1.58
CA CYS A 67 4.40 16.29 0.22
C CYS A 67 3.18 17.16 -0.15
N ARG A 68 2.43 17.65 0.85
CA ARG A 68 1.32 18.60 0.63
C ARG A 68 1.81 19.97 0.19
N PHE A 69 3.01 20.37 0.63
CA PHE A 69 3.58 21.69 0.36
C PHE A 69 4.33 21.78 -0.96
N LEU A 70 5.02 20.71 -1.35
CA LEU A 70 5.70 20.62 -2.65
C LEU A 70 4.73 20.66 -3.84
N ALA A 71 3.45 20.35 -3.62
CA ALA A 71 2.42 20.44 -4.65
C ALA A 71 1.95 21.89 -4.94
N ASN A 72 2.26 22.86 -4.06
CA ASN A 72 1.70 24.21 -4.10
C ASN A 72 2.73 25.31 -4.38
N ASP A 73 3.80 25.03 -5.15
CA ASP A 73 4.80 26.02 -5.59
C ASP A 73 5.33 26.93 -4.45
N MET A 74 5.63 26.36 -3.29
CA MET A 74 6.36 27.13 -2.27
C MET A 74 7.81 27.35 -2.70
N THR A 75 8.29 28.58 -2.54
CA THR A 75 9.69 28.93 -2.78
C THR A 75 10.64 28.11 -1.88
N ASN A 76 11.83 27.78 -2.38
CA ASN A 76 12.87 27.05 -1.64
C ASN A 76 13.20 27.66 -0.26
N THR A 77 12.98 28.96 -0.09
CA THR A 77 13.18 29.68 1.18
C THR A 77 12.22 29.20 2.27
N THR A 78 10.95 28.97 1.96
CA THR A 78 9.97 28.47 2.94
C THR A 78 10.26 27.02 3.32
N ILE A 79 10.70 26.21 2.36
CA ILE A 79 11.14 24.82 2.61
C ILE A 79 12.33 24.78 3.57
N ASN A 80 13.35 25.60 3.31
CA ASN A 80 14.53 25.69 4.16
C ASN A 80 14.21 26.24 5.56
N MET A 81 13.31 27.22 5.65
CA MET A 81 12.89 27.79 6.93
C MET A 81 12.12 26.79 7.81
N TYR A 82 11.32 25.90 7.21
CA TYR A 82 10.72 24.79 7.93
C TYR A 82 11.76 23.72 8.30
N MET A 83 12.60 23.28 7.37
CA MET A 83 13.65 22.26 7.62
C MET A 83 14.63 22.66 8.74
N TYR A 84 14.99 23.95 8.87
CA TYR A 84 15.92 24.44 9.88
C TYR A 84 15.28 24.70 11.25
N ASN A 85 13.96 24.95 11.33
CA ASN A 85 13.24 25.16 12.61
C ASN A 85 12.62 23.87 13.18
N THR A 86 12.69 22.74 12.45
CA THR A 86 12.06 21.46 12.82
C THR A 86 12.90 20.56 13.73
N SER A 87 13.87 21.11 14.45
CA SER A 87 14.35 20.50 15.69
C SER A 87 13.25 20.47 16.79
N SER A 88 12.12 21.14 16.55
CA SER A 88 10.90 21.04 17.36
C SER A 88 9.93 19.99 16.77
N SER A 89 9.45 19.12 17.65
CA SER A 89 8.65 17.88 17.52
C SER A 89 7.37 17.88 16.66
N GLY A 90 7.09 18.90 15.85
CA GLY A 90 5.79 19.11 15.22
C GLY A 90 5.65 18.76 13.74
N VAL A 91 6.75 18.45 13.02
CA VAL A 91 6.67 18.17 11.56
C VAL A 91 6.95 16.72 11.27
N VAL A 92 5.99 16.10 10.57
CA VAL A 92 5.98 14.68 10.28
C VAL A 92 6.35 14.48 8.81
N THR A 93 7.57 14.03 8.54
CA THR A 93 7.96 13.69 7.18
C THR A 93 7.37 12.34 6.79
N CYS A 94 6.93 12.19 5.54
CA CYS A 94 6.51 10.89 5.02
C CYS A 94 7.66 9.87 5.09
N ILE A 95 7.34 8.60 5.34
CA ILE A 95 8.33 7.54 5.44
C ILE A 95 8.74 7.10 4.05
N CYS A 96 10.04 7.19 3.79
CA CYS A 96 10.62 6.85 2.50
C CYS A 96 11.50 5.60 2.64
N PHE A 97 11.11 4.48 2.02
CA PHE A 97 11.96 3.29 1.96
C PHE A 97 12.76 3.26 0.66
N LEU A 98 14.07 3.05 0.77
CA LEU A 98 14.98 2.81 -0.34
C LEU A 98 14.85 1.36 -0.83
N PRO A 99 15.22 1.04 -2.09
CA PRO A 99 15.21 -0.33 -2.58
C PRO A 99 16.02 -1.31 -1.70
N SER A 100 17.14 -0.88 -1.14
CA SER A 100 17.95 -1.68 -0.21
C SER A 100 17.24 -1.96 1.13
N GLU A 101 16.24 -1.15 1.49
CA GLU A 101 15.44 -1.30 2.71
C GLU A 101 14.21 -2.21 2.49
N LEU A 102 14.01 -2.77 1.28
CA LEU A 102 12.87 -3.67 1.01
C LEU A 102 12.81 -4.87 1.94
N ILE A 103 13.96 -5.36 2.42
CA ILE A 103 14.01 -6.51 3.32
C ILE A 103 13.36 -6.21 4.68
N ILE A 104 13.38 -4.96 5.12
CA ILE A 104 12.82 -4.50 6.41
C ILE A 104 11.42 -3.90 6.27
N THR A 105 10.87 -3.79 5.06
CA THR A 105 9.50 -3.31 4.85
C THR A 105 8.47 -4.41 5.07
N PRO A 106 7.29 -4.10 5.64
CA PRO A 106 6.21 -5.07 5.76
C PRO A 106 5.70 -5.46 4.37
N HIS A 107 5.19 -6.68 4.23
CA HIS A 107 4.84 -7.25 2.92
C HIS A 107 3.88 -6.37 2.10
N GLY A 108 2.88 -5.74 2.74
CA GLY A 108 1.94 -4.83 2.07
C GLY A 108 2.58 -3.59 1.44
N MET A 109 3.73 -3.15 1.96
CA MET A 109 4.47 -2.00 1.42
C MET A 109 5.42 -2.37 0.28
N LYS A 110 5.84 -3.64 0.19
CA LYS A 110 6.80 -4.08 -0.85
C LYS A 110 6.27 -3.86 -2.26
N TYR A 111 4.95 -3.85 -2.42
CA TYR A 111 4.26 -3.62 -3.68
C TYR A 111 3.99 -2.14 -3.98
N GLU A 112 4.07 -1.25 -2.97
CA GLU A 112 3.93 0.20 -3.15
C GLU A 112 5.22 0.87 -3.60
N MET A 113 6.36 0.29 -3.23
CA MET A 113 7.65 0.62 -3.84
C MET A 113 7.50 0.34 -5.35
N PHE A 114 8.08 1.15 -6.23
CA PHE A 114 7.98 1.01 -7.71
C PHE A 114 6.79 1.67 -8.42
N ARG A 115 6.05 2.58 -7.78
CA ARG A 115 5.12 3.47 -8.52
C ARG A 115 5.90 4.44 -9.41
N HIS A 116 6.11 4.02 -10.66
CA HIS A 116 6.61 4.83 -11.77
C HIS A 116 5.57 5.92 -12.11
N PHE A 117 5.91 7.21 -12.05
CA PHE A 117 4.96 8.33 -12.31
C PHE A 117 4.67 8.53 -13.81
N GLY A 118 4.48 7.46 -14.58
CA GLY A 118 4.00 7.53 -15.96
C GLY A 118 4.91 8.24 -16.97
N ILE A 119 6.01 8.86 -16.54
CA ILE A 119 7.12 9.25 -17.41
C ILE A 119 7.77 7.95 -17.85
N SER A 120 7.92 7.69 -19.14
CA SER A 120 8.55 6.43 -19.55
C SER A 120 9.96 6.34 -18.98
N LEU A 121 10.43 5.13 -18.60
CA LEU A 121 11.80 4.95 -18.12
C LEU A 121 12.82 5.50 -19.14
N GLU A 122 12.44 5.52 -20.42
CA GLU A 122 13.20 6.12 -21.52
C GLU A 122 13.25 7.66 -21.47
N GLU A 123 12.20 8.35 -21.05
CA GLU A 123 12.19 9.81 -20.92
C GLU A 123 13.06 10.30 -19.76
N ASP A 124 13.02 9.62 -18.60
CA ASP A 124 13.91 9.94 -17.46
C ASP A 124 15.38 9.71 -17.81
N VAL A 125 15.67 8.62 -18.54
CA VAL A 125 17.04 8.31 -19.02
C VAL A 125 17.48 9.31 -20.09
N ARG A 126 16.61 9.71 -21.03
CA ARG A 126 16.92 10.73 -22.05
C ARG A 126 17.11 12.12 -21.46
N ALA A 127 16.36 12.47 -20.42
CA ALA A 127 16.47 13.76 -19.75
C ALA A 127 17.65 13.83 -18.77
N ASN A 128 18.32 12.69 -18.47
CA ASN A 128 19.34 12.56 -17.42
C ASN A 128 18.84 13.08 -16.05
N THR A 129 17.53 13.14 -15.86
CA THR A 129 16.88 13.56 -14.62
C THR A 129 16.60 12.31 -13.82
N TYR A 130 17.61 11.85 -13.07
CA TYR A 130 17.47 10.73 -12.16
C TYR A 130 16.43 11.08 -11.07
N ASN A 131 15.17 10.76 -11.30
CA ASN A 131 14.11 11.11 -10.38
C ASN A 131 14.07 10.08 -9.25
N HIS A 132 14.92 10.31 -8.25
CA HIS A 132 15.10 9.48 -7.05
C HIS A 132 13.80 9.17 -6.30
N TRP A 133 12.70 9.89 -6.57
CA TRP A 133 11.36 9.60 -6.06
C TRP A 133 10.74 8.32 -6.65
N HIS A 134 11.10 7.92 -7.87
CA HIS A 134 10.47 6.78 -8.56
C HIS A 134 10.86 5.41 -7.98
N TYR A 135 11.89 5.38 -7.13
CA TYR A 135 12.42 4.17 -6.52
C TYR A 135 12.12 4.07 -5.03
N ARG A 136 11.37 5.03 -4.46
CA ARG A 136 11.08 5.08 -3.04
C ARG A 136 9.62 4.73 -2.80
N ALA A 137 9.34 3.82 -1.87
CA ALA A 137 8.00 3.79 -1.29
C ALA A 137 7.87 4.95 -0.34
N VAL A 138 6.91 5.83 -0.61
CA VAL A 138 6.59 6.96 0.24
C VAL A 138 5.20 6.74 0.81
N VAL A 139 5.12 6.71 2.14
CA VAL A 139 3.86 6.56 2.87
C VAL A 139 3.75 7.65 3.91
N ASP A 140 2.54 8.14 4.12
CA ASP A 140 2.26 9.03 5.24
C ASP A 140 2.57 8.33 6.57
N CYS A 141 3.22 9.04 7.51
CA CYS A 141 3.63 8.44 8.78
C CYS A 141 2.45 7.89 9.58
N ASN A 142 1.33 8.61 9.64
CA ASN A 142 0.18 8.16 10.40
C ASN A 142 -0.45 6.92 9.74
N THR A 143 -0.54 6.94 8.41
CA THR A 143 -1.03 5.79 7.65
C THR A 143 -0.14 4.57 7.90
N PHE A 144 1.18 4.74 7.88
CA PHE A 144 2.10 3.65 8.16
C PHE A 144 2.07 3.19 9.62
N PHE A 145 1.94 4.11 10.58
CA PHE A 145 1.83 3.80 12.00
C PHE A 145 0.65 2.87 12.27
N PHE A 146 -0.57 3.24 11.84
CA PHE A 146 -1.75 2.40 12.05
C PHE A 146 -1.69 1.10 11.26
N PHE A 147 -1.09 1.11 10.07
CA PHE A 147 -0.84 -0.11 9.31
C PHE A 147 0.10 -1.07 10.04
N LEU A 148 1.21 -0.58 10.60
CA LEU A 148 2.16 -1.40 11.33
C LEU A 148 1.56 -1.90 12.65
N LYS A 149 0.79 -1.05 13.36
CA LYS A 149 0.02 -1.43 14.56
C LYS A 149 -0.97 -2.54 14.24
N TYR A 150 -1.71 -2.45 13.13
CA TYR A 150 -2.59 -3.52 12.67
C TYR A 150 -1.84 -4.85 12.47
N LEU A 151 -0.77 -4.82 11.68
CA LEU A 151 0.02 -6.02 11.38
C LEU A 151 0.57 -6.67 12.64
N LEU A 152 1.06 -5.86 13.58
CA LEU A 152 1.61 -6.34 14.83
C LEU A 152 0.55 -6.97 15.72
N LYS A 153 -0.56 -6.26 16.00
CA LYS A 153 -1.62 -6.76 16.89
C LYS A 153 -2.25 -8.03 16.31
N LYS A 154 -2.36 -8.13 14.98
CA LYS A 154 -2.81 -9.36 14.31
C LYS A 154 -1.83 -10.53 14.48
N ASN A 155 -0.51 -10.30 14.37
CA ASN A 155 0.50 -11.33 14.62
C ASN A 155 0.54 -11.77 16.09
N LEU A 156 0.14 -10.91 17.01
CA LEU A 156 0.02 -11.20 18.45
C LEU A 156 -1.34 -11.79 18.84
N GLU A 157 -2.21 -12.10 17.86
CA GLU A 157 -3.57 -12.63 18.08
C GLU A 157 -4.46 -11.70 18.94
N LYS A 158 -4.17 -10.39 18.91
CA LYS A 158 -4.93 -9.33 19.58
C LYS A 158 -5.98 -8.74 18.61
N ASP A 159 -6.99 -9.56 18.31
CA ASP A 159 -7.98 -9.25 17.26
C ASP A 159 -8.71 -7.92 17.46
N MET A 160 -9.09 -7.59 18.70
CA MET A 160 -9.83 -6.37 18.99
C MET A 160 -8.99 -5.12 18.69
N GLU A 161 -7.75 -5.10 19.16
CA GLU A 161 -6.78 -4.03 18.97
C GLU A 161 -6.36 -3.91 17.50
N SER A 162 -6.22 -5.04 16.80
CA SER A 162 -5.97 -5.01 15.36
C SER A 162 -7.15 -4.35 14.61
N ASN A 163 -8.39 -4.66 14.98
CA ASN A 163 -9.58 -4.06 14.37
C ASN A 163 -9.68 -2.55 14.65
N PHE A 164 -9.28 -2.09 15.83
CA PHE A 164 -9.19 -0.66 16.13
C PHE A 164 -8.14 0.03 15.26
N ALA A 165 -6.92 -0.53 15.18
CA ALA A 165 -5.88 0.02 14.32
C ALA A 165 -6.29 0.07 12.83
N LEU A 166 -6.99 -0.96 12.34
CA LEU A 166 -7.52 -0.99 10.97
C LEU A 166 -8.59 0.08 10.75
N ARG A 167 -9.49 0.27 11.70
CA ARG A 167 -10.51 1.33 11.61
C ARG A 167 -9.87 2.70 11.55
N ASP A 168 -8.89 2.95 12.41
CA ASP A 168 -8.20 4.24 12.48
C ASP A 168 -7.39 4.51 11.20
N LEU A 169 -6.76 3.47 10.63
CA LEU A 169 -6.14 3.51 9.30
C LEU A 169 -7.16 3.92 8.22
N ILE A 170 -8.34 3.30 8.20
CA ILE A 170 -9.39 3.58 7.20
C ILE A 170 -9.89 5.01 7.32
N THR A 171 -10.18 5.46 8.54
CA THR A 171 -10.61 6.85 8.81
C THR A 171 -9.58 7.84 8.29
N LEU A 172 -8.30 7.64 8.64
CA LEU A 172 -7.22 8.52 8.22
C LEU A 172 -7.07 8.56 6.69
N VAL A 173 -7.16 7.42 6.02
CA VAL A 173 -7.08 7.38 4.54
C VAL A 173 -8.29 8.06 3.92
N ALA A 174 -9.49 7.87 4.46
CA ALA A 174 -10.71 8.50 3.95
C ALA A 174 -10.69 10.03 4.09
N GLU A 175 -10.06 10.55 5.15
CA GLU A 175 -9.89 11.98 5.39
C GLU A 175 -8.71 12.61 4.63
N SER A 176 -7.89 11.78 3.97
CA SER A 176 -6.71 12.27 3.25
C SER A 176 -7.10 13.07 2.01
N THR A 177 -6.71 14.33 1.99
CA THR A 177 -6.85 15.22 0.82
C THR A 177 -5.69 15.09 -0.18
N ASN A 178 -4.63 14.35 0.16
CA ASN A 178 -3.49 14.15 -0.71
C ASN A 178 -3.66 12.87 -1.53
N VAL A 179 -3.99 13.03 -2.83
CA VAL A 179 -4.22 11.92 -3.77
C VAL A 179 -3.09 10.89 -3.76
N LYS A 180 -1.83 11.31 -3.58
CA LYS A 180 -0.69 10.38 -3.55
C LYS A 180 -0.69 9.51 -2.30
N HIS A 181 -1.01 10.08 -1.14
CA HIS A 181 -1.10 9.30 0.11
C HIS A 181 -2.36 8.47 0.17
N PHE A 182 -3.46 8.98 -0.38
CA PHE A 182 -4.72 8.26 -0.48
C PHE A 182 -4.52 6.91 -1.19
N ASP A 183 -3.91 6.96 -2.38
CA ASP A 183 -3.60 5.79 -3.19
C ASP A 183 -2.78 4.73 -2.43
N VAL A 184 -1.71 5.16 -1.74
CA VAL A 184 -0.85 4.26 -0.96
C VAL A 184 -1.62 3.71 0.24
N GLY A 185 -2.38 4.55 0.94
CA GLY A 185 -3.21 4.16 2.06
C GLY A 185 -4.27 3.12 1.69
N CYS A 186 -4.94 3.28 0.55
CA CYS A 186 -5.89 2.30 0.03
C CYS A 186 -5.23 0.95 -0.25
N ASN A 187 -4.00 0.94 -0.77
CA ASN A 187 -3.28 -0.29 -1.03
C ASN A 187 -2.83 -0.98 0.27
N LEU A 188 -2.42 -0.21 1.29
CA LEU A 188 -2.15 -0.77 2.62
C LEU A 188 -3.40 -1.38 3.24
N ILE A 189 -4.54 -0.69 3.17
CA ILE A 189 -5.84 -1.22 3.61
C ILE A 189 -6.16 -2.53 2.88
N ALA A 190 -6.02 -2.58 1.56
CA ALA A 190 -6.25 -3.79 0.78
C ALA A 190 -5.34 -4.95 1.24
N SER A 191 -4.09 -4.65 1.60
CA SER A 191 -3.15 -5.65 2.12
C SER A 191 -3.60 -6.27 3.44
N CYS A 192 -4.33 -5.52 4.28
CA CYS A 192 -4.90 -6.02 5.53
C CYS A 192 -5.99 -7.08 5.31
N PHE A 193 -6.70 -7.00 4.18
CA PHE A 193 -7.80 -7.89 3.83
C PHE A 193 -7.39 -9.10 2.98
N CYS A 194 -6.12 -9.20 2.58
CA CYS A 194 -5.66 -10.30 1.71
C CYS A 194 -5.86 -11.69 2.31
N SER A 195 -6.00 -11.79 3.63
CA SER A 195 -6.28 -13.05 4.34
C SER A 195 -7.76 -13.27 4.65
N TRP A 196 -8.64 -12.30 4.35
CA TRP A 196 -10.05 -12.37 4.73
C TRP A 196 -10.83 -13.13 3.67
N ALA A 197 -11.81 -13.91 4.11
CA ALA A 197 -12.77 -14.46 3.16
C ALA A 197 -13.53 -13.29 2.50
N PRO A 198 -13.89 -13.37 1.20
CA PRO A 198 -14.68 -12.32 0.54
C PRO A 198 -15.96 -11.96 1.29
N SER A 199 -16.57 -12.90 2.01
CA SER A 199 -17.76 -12.69 2.86
C SER A 199 -17.49 -11.82 4.09
N GLU A 200 -16.31 -11.91 4.71
CA GLU A 200 -15.91 -11.11 5.86
C GLU A 200 -15.58 -9.69 5.45
N LEU A 201 -14.87 -9.56 4.32
CA LEU A 201 -14.59 -8.28 3.68
C LEU A 201 -15.90 -7.53 3.40
N LEU A 202 -16.91 -8.21 2.84
CA LEU A 202 -18.23 -7.64 2.57
C LEU A 202 -18.99 -7.21 3.84
N LYS A 203 -18.89 -7.98 4.94
CA LYS A 203 -19.53 -7.61 6.22
C LYS A 203 -18.94 -6.33 6.82
N TYR A 204 -17.62 -6.18 6.72
CA TYR A 204 -16.90 -5.04 7.26
C TYR A 204 -17.13 -3.79 6.41
N LEU A 205 -16.99 -3.95 5.09
CA LEU A 205 -17.21 -2.88 4.14
C LEU A 205 -18.66 -2.41 4.13
N GLY A 206 -19.65 -3.30 4.17
CA GLY A 206 -21.06 -2.91 4.15
C GLY A 206 -21.50 -1.91 5.23
N LYS A 207 -20.75 -1.79 6.33
CA LYS A 207 -20.99 -0.77 7.38
C LYS A 207 -20.28 0.57 7.14
N SER A 208 -19.23 0.61 6.33
CA SER A 208 -18.39 1.80 6.07
C SER A 208 -18.35 2.24 4.60
N TRP A 209 -18.96 1.49 3.68
CA TRP A 209 -18.85 1.66 2.21
C TRP A 209 -19.55 2.91 1.68
N SER A 210 -20.55 3.44 2.39
CA SER A 210 -21.23 4.68 2.02
C SER A 210 -20.28 5.88 1.98
N PHE A 211 -19.16 5.84 2.70
CA PHE A 211 -18.19 6.93 2.76
C PHE A 211 -17.14 6.85 1.64
N LEU A 212 -16.73 5.64 1.25
CA LEU A 212 -15.71 5.43 0.20
C LEU A 212 -16.29 5.54 -1.22
N THR A 213 -17.56 5.21 -1.43
CA THR A 213 -18.19 5.22 -2.77
C THR A 213 -18.34 6.61 -3.37
N CYS A 214 -18.75 7.63 -2.59
CA CYS A 214 -18.88 8.99 -3.11
C CYS A 214 -17.57 9.55 -3.67
N SER A 215 -16.45 9.42 -2.94
CA SER A 215 -15.17 9.98 -3.40
C SER A 215 -14.49 9.09 -4.46
N TRP A 216 -14.69 7.77 -4.43
CA TRP A 216 -14.14 6.87 -5.45
C TRP A 216 -14.87 6.95 -6.79
N GLU A 217 -16.21 7.05 -6.79
CA GLU A 217 -17.00 7.21 -8.02
C GLU A 217 -16.75 8.58 -8.66
N GLU A 218 -16.67 9.68 -7.88
CA GLU A 218 -16.27 10.99 -8.40
C GLU A 218 -14.83 11.01 -8.93
N MET A 219 -13.89 10.32 -8.28
CA MET A 219 -12.49 10.27 -8.73
C MET A 219 -12.32 9.44 -10.01
N ILE A 220 -13.07 8.35 -10.19
CA ILE A 220 -13.09 7.58 -11.45
C ILE A 220 -13.77 8.42 -12.56
N CYS A 221 -14.91 9.05 -12.27
CA CYS A 221 -15.58 9.92 -13.23
C CYS A 221 -14.70 11.09 -13.69
N ASN A 222 -13.96 11.73 -12.78
CA ASN A 222 -13.07 12.86 -13.12
C ASN A 222 -11.78 12.45 -13.86
N LYS A 223 -11.33 11.19 -13.73
CA LYS A 223 -10.12 10.69 -14.41
C LYS A 223 -10.41 10.08 -15.79
N PHE A 224 -11.66 9.71 -16.06
CA PHE A 224 -12.10 9.07 -17.30
C PHE A 224 -13.09 9.91 -18.14
N SER A 225 -13.41 11.14 -17.73
CA SER A 225 -14.39 12.02 -18.41
C SER A 225 -13.99 12.55 -19.79
N SER A 226 -12.83 12.19 -20.35
CA SER A 226 -12.49 12.56 -21.73
C SER A 226 -13.02 11.60 -22.80
N SER A 227 -13.71 10.51 -22.44
CA SER A 227 -14.41 9.68 -23.44
C SER A 227 -15.57 8.89 -22.86
N LEU A 228 -16.75 9.10 -23.45
CA LEU A 228 -18.00 8.32 -23.39
C LEU A 228 -19.10 8.79 -22.40
N TYR A 229 -20.16 9.31 -23.02
CA TYR A 229 -21.53 9.34 -22.51
C TYR A 229 -21.99 7.94 -22.10
N LEU A 230 -22.58 7.78 -20.91
CA LEU A 230 -23.54 6.71 -20.67
C LEU A 230 -24.67 7.17 -19.74
N CYS A 231 -25.86 6.78 -20.18
CA CYS A 231 -27.19 7.15 -19.72
C CYS A 231 -27.66 6.24 -18.56
N ASP A 232 -28.69 6.72 -17.88
CA ASP A 232 -29.57 6.07 -16.88
C ASP A 232 -29.57 4.54 -16.84
N LEU A 233 -29.42 3.92 -15.66
CA LEU A 233 -29.86 2.54 -15.41
C LEU A 233 -30.03 2.20 -13.90
N LYS A 234 -31.30 2.05 -13.50
CA LYS A 234 -31.76 1.38 -12.28
C LYS A 234 -31.70 -0.15 -12.46
N GLN A 235 -30.83 -0.86 -11.75
CA GLN A 235 -31.05 -2.27 -11.32
C GLN A 235 -29.95 -2.77 -10.36
N THR A 236 -30.32 -2.96 -9.10
CA THR A 236 -29.42 -3.06 -7.93
C THR A 236 -28.79 -4.44 -7.66
N GLN A 237 -29.17 -5.51 -8.37
CA GLN A 237 -28.53 -6.83 -8.19
C GLN A 237 -27.31 -7.02 -9.13
N ASN A 238 -27.37 -6.47 -10.34
CA ASN A 238 -26.28 -6.56 -11.32
C ASN A 238 -25.16 -5.54 -11.03
N GLN A 239 -25.48 -4.42 -10.39
CA GLN A 239 -24.50 -3.44 -9.91
C GLN A 239 -23.62 -4.00 -8.78
N PHE A 240 -24.16 -4.90 -7.95
CA PHE A 240 -23.39 -5.55 -6.87
C PHE A 240 -22.31 -6.50 -7.41
N ASN A 241 -22.59 -7.18 -8.53
CA ASN A 241 -21.59 -7.96 -9.24
C ASN A 241 -20.65 -7.07 -10.04
N ALA A 242 -21.14 -6.00 -10.69
CA ALA A 242 -20.31 -5.03 -11.41
C ALA A 242 -19.30 -4.31 -10.49
N ALA A 243 -19.65 -4.02 -9.24
CA ALA A 243 -18.74 -3.41 -8.25
C ALA A 243 -17.68 -4.38 -7.73
N LYS A 244 -18.03 -5.66 -7.49
CA LYS A 244 -17.05 -6.74 -7.24
C LYS A 244 -16.09 -6.90 -8.41
N TRP A 245 -16.64 -6.83 -9.62
CA TRP A 245 -15.90 -6.89 -10.87
C TRP A 245 -15.00 -5.67 -11.07
N HIS A 246 -15.45 -4.45 -10.79
CA HIS A 246 -14.63 -3.25 -10.86
C HIS A 246 -13.52 -3.24 -9.82
N ALA A 247 -13.76 -3.71 -8.59
CA ALA A 247 -12.70 -3.82 -7.59
C ALA A 247 -11.63 -4.86 -8.00
N LEU A 248 -12.04 -6.02 -8.52
CA LEU A 248 -11.13 -7.02 -9.06
C LEU A 248 -10.41 -6.53 -10.31
N VAL A 249 -11.10 -5.88 -11.25
CA VAL A 249 -10.53 -5.31 -12.48
C VAL A 249 -9.63 -4.11 -12.19
N LEU A 250 -9.89 -3.32 -11.14
CA LEU A 250 -9.03 -2.24 -10.68
C LEU A 250 -7.79 -2.79 -9.98
N LEU A 251 -7.92 -3.75 -9.06
CA LEU A 251 -6.77 -4.48 -8.48
C LEU A 251 -5.95 -5.19 -9.56
N TYR A 252 -6.62 -5.71 -10.58
CA TYR A 252 -6.03 -6.35 -11.74
C TYR A 252 -5.29 -5.37 -12.64
N ASN A 253 -5.90 -4.23 -12.99
CA ASN A 253 -5.32 -3.23 -13.89
C ASN A 253 -4.22 -2.40 -13.22
N THR A 254 -4.33 -2.09 -11.92
CA THR A 254 -3.25 -1.43 -11.18
C THR A 254 -2.04 -2.35 -11.01
N TRP A 255 -2.25 -3.66 -10.88
CA TRP A 255 -1.19 -4.65 -10.80
C TRP A 255 -0.56 -4.99 -12.16
N PHE A 256 -1.37 -5.11 -13.23
CA PHE A 256 -0.87 -5.42 -14.58
C PHE A 256 -0.19 -4.26 -15.29
N ALA A 257 -0.64 -3.02 -15.09
CA ALA A 257 -0.04 -1.86 -15.74
C ALA A 257 1.39 -1.55 -15.25
N ARG A 258 1.85 -2.18 -14.15
CA ARG A 258 3.07 -1.79 -13.41
C ARG A 258 3.96 -2.96 -12.96
N LYS A 259 3.74 -4.14 -13.53
CA LYS A 259 4.61 -5.30 -13.31
C LYS A 259 6.06 -4.98 -13.71
N PRO A 260 7.08 -5.29 -12.87
CA PRO A 260 8.47 -5.19 -13.27
C PRO A 260 8.71 -5.99 -14.56
N PRO A 261 9.47 -5.44 -15.54
CA PRO A 261 9.72 -6.13 -16.78
C PRO A 261 10.33 -7.51 -16.49
N GLY A 262 9.73 -8.55 -17.08
CA GLY A 262 10.16 -9.94 -16.94
C GLY A 262 9.49 -10.79 -15.85
N ILE A 263 8.70 -10.23 -14.93
CA ILE A 263 8.07 -11.03 -13.84
C ILE A 263 6.64 -11.47 -14.20
N ASN A 264 6.42 -12.71 -14.59
CA ASN A 264 5.09 -13.27 -14.86
C ASN A 264 4.47 -13.91 -13.60
N PHE A 265 3.14 -14.02 -13.54
CA PHE A 265 2.46 -14.75 -12.45
C PHE A 265 1.31 -15.60 -12.97
N CYS A 266 1.11 -16.76 -12.36
CA CYS A 266 0.00 -17.65 -12.72
C CYS A 266 -1.30 -17.20 -12.06
N PHE A 267 -2.39 -17.08 -12.82
CA PHE A 267 -3.68 -16.60 -12.31
C PHE A 267 -4.38 -17.59 -11.38
N LYS A 268 -4.02 -18.87 -11.47
CA LYS A 268 -4.59 -19.90 -10.60
C LYS A 268 -3.87 -20.00 -9.26
N CYS A 269 -2.55 -20.11 -9.32
CA CYS A 269 -1.73 -20.46 -8.15
C CYS A 269 -0.90 -19.29 -7.61
N LEU A 270 -0.97 -18.12 -8.25
CA LEU A 270 -0.30 -16.87 -7.88
C LEU A 270 1.24 -16.97 -7.81
N LYS A 271 1.83 -18.08 -8.26
CA LYS A 271 3.29 -18.24 -8.33
C LYS A 271 3.88 -17.23 -9.31
N MET A 272 4.82 -16.44 -8.82
CA MET A 272 5.62 -15.52 -9.62
C MET A 272 6.79 -16.27 -10.26
N THR A 273 7.12 -15.95 -11.50
CA THR A 273 8.22 -16.56 -12.24
C THR A 273 8.80 -15.60 -13.26
N PHE A 274 10.10 -15.70 -13.53
CA PHE A 274 10.77 -15.00 -14.62
C PHE A 274 10.58 -15.69 -15.97
N VAL A 275 10.06 -16.92 -15.97
CA VAL A 275 9.81 -17.69 -17.19
C VAL A 275 8.52 -17.22 -17.86
N LYS A 276 8.49 -17.24 -19.19
CA LYS A 276 7.30 -16.97 -19.97
C LYS A 276 6.19 -17.96 -19.60
N LEU A 277 5.01 -17.44 -19.29
CA LEU A 277 3.83 -18.23 -18.94
C LEU A 277 2.95 -18.51 -20.15
N HIS A 278 2.11 -19.54 -20.06
CA HIS A 278 1.07 -19.80 -21.04
C HIS A 278 0.01 -18.71 -20.95
N THR A 279 -0.19 -17.97 -22.04
CA THR A 279 -1.23 -16.96 -22.11
C THR A 279 -2.52 -17.62 -22.61
N CYS A 280 -3.66 -17.23 -22.03
CA CYS A 280 -4.97 -17.63 -22.53
C CYS A 280 -5.09 -17.28 -24.01
N SER A 281 -5.37 -18.28 -24.84
CA SER A 281 -5.48 -18.13 -26.31
C SER A 281 -6.69 -17.30 -26.76
N MET A 282 -7.65 -17.06 -25.86
CA MET A 282 -8.91 -16.39 -26.19
C MET A 282 -8.87 -14.89 -25.89
N CYS A 283 -8.36 -14.49 -24.73
CA CYS A 283 -8.29 -13.07 -24.33
C CYS A 283 -6.88 -12.47 -24.42
N HIS A 284 -5.85 -13.32 -24.46
CA HIS A 284 -4.44 -12.93 -24.42
C HIS A 284 -4.01 -12.11 -23.18
N ILE A 285 -4.84 -12.00 -22.14
CA ILE A 285 -4.52 -11.26 -20.91
C ILE A 285 -4.11 -12.20 -19.77
N ALA A 286 -4.89 -13.26 -19.52
CA ALA A 286 -4.62 -14.18 -18.41
C ALA A 286 -3.40 -15.06 -18.70
N THR A 287 -2.53 -15.26 -17.69
CA THR A 287 -1.32 -16.10 -17.82
C THR A 287 -1.27 -17.21 -16.77
N TYR A 288 -0.69 -18.36 -17.14
CA TYR A 288 -0.71 -19.60 -16.35
C TYR A 288 0.62 -20.35 -16.43
N CYS A 289 1.04 -20.97 -15.32
CA CYS A 289 2.24 -21.82 -15.28
C CYS A 289 2.08 -23.14 -16.01
N SER A 290 0.86 -23.58 -16.28
CA SER A 290 0.56 -24.78 -17.04
C SER A 290 -0.84 -24.71 -17.64
N PRO A 291 -1.14 -25.49 -18.70
CA PRO A 291 -2.50 -25.67 -19.19
C PRO A 291 -3.47 -26.16 -18.11
N GLN A 292 -2.99 -26.98 -17.17
CA GLN A 292 -3.80 -27.45 -16.03
C GLN A 292 -4.26 -26.28 -15.16
N CYS A 293 -3.38 -25.33 -14.82
CA CYS A 293 -3.76 -24.13 -14.08
C CYS A 293 -4.78 -23.26 -14.84
N GLN A 294 -4.73 -23.23 -16.17
CA GLN A 294 -5.74 -22.55 -16.98
C GLN A 294 -7.10 -23.25 -16.88
N PHE A 295 -7.11 -24.58 -17.02
CA PHE A 295 -8.31 -25.41 -16.90
C PHE A 295 -8.94 -25.29 -15.50
N ASP A 296 -8.15 -25.42 -14.44
CA ASP A 296 -8.61 -25.31 -13.05
C ASP A 296 -9.09 -23.91 -12.66
N ASN A 297 -8.72 -22.89 -13.44
CA ASN A 297 -9.21 -21.52 -13.28
C ASN A 297 -10.32 -21.17 -14.27
N TRP A 298 -10.72 -22.09 -15.15
CA TRP A 298 -11.60 -21.78 -16.27
C TRP A 298 -12.99 -21.34 -15.81
N GLU A 299 -13.56 -21.98 -14.79
CA GLU A 299 -14.86 -21.63 -14.24
C GLU A 299 -14.93 -20.16 -13.81
N ILE A 300 -13.86 -19.65 -13.18
CA ILE A 300 -13.76 -18.25 -12.73
C ILE A 300 -13.36 -17.33 -13.89
N HIS A 301 -12.44 -17.77 -14.76
CA HIS A 301 -11.89 -16.96 -15.84
C HIS A 301 -12.85 -16.77 -17.01
N ASN A 302 -13.75 -17.72 -17.28
CA ASN A 302 -14.59 -17.77 -18.49
C ASN A 302 -15.40 -16.49 -18.70
N ASP A 303 -16.01 -15.97 -17.63
CA ASP A 303 -16.82 -14.76 -17.71
C ASP A 303 -15.95 -13.52 -18.00
N VAL A 304 -14.75 -13.44 -17.40
CA VAL A 304 -13.76 -12.38 -17.71
C VAL A 304 -13.37 -12.46 -19.18
N CYS A 305 -13.07 -13.68 -19.63
CA CYS A 305 -12.52 -13.97 -20.94
C CYS A 305 -13.49 -13.55 -22.04
N LYS A 306 -14.77 -13.89 -21.87
CA LYS A 306 -15.85 -13.48 -22.77
C LYS A 306 -16.03 -11.96 -22.81
N LEU A 307 -15.95 -11.28 -21.67
CA LEU A 307 -16.11 -9.84 -21.59
C LEU A 307 -14.97 -9.12 -22.33
N VAL A 308 -13.72 -9.46 -22.00
CA VAL A 308 -12.53 -8.88 -22.63
C VAL A 308 -12.56 -9.06 -24.14
N ARG A 309 -12.93 -10.27 -24.61
CA ARG A 309 -13.01 -10.58 -26.03
C ARG A 309 -14.03 -9.71 -26.79
N ARG A 310 -15.08 -9.21 -26.14
CA ARG A 310 -16.06 -8.32 -26.79
C ARG A 310 -15.55 -6.89 -26.99
N ILE A 311 -14.50 -6.52 -26.24
CA ILE A 311 -13.95 -5.17 -26.23
C ILE A 311 -12.76 -5.06 -27.21
N GLN A 312 -12.15 -6.20 -27.58
CA GLN A 312 -11.12 -6.32 -28.62
C GLN A 312 -11.72 -6.46 -30.01
#